data_AF-A0A182I9E5-F1
#
_entry.id   AF-A0A182I9E5-F1
#
_cell.length_a   1.000
_cell.length_b   1.000
_cell.length_c   1.000
_cell.angle_alpha   90.00
_cell.angle_beta   90.00
_cell.angle_gamma   90.00
#
_symmetry.space_group_name_H-M   'P 1'
#
loop_
_entity.id
_entity.type
_entity.pdbx_description
1 polymer ?
#
loop_
_entity_poly.entity_id
_entity_poly.type
_entity_poly.pdbx_seq_one_letter_code
_entity_poly.pdbx_strand_id
1 'polypeptide(L)'
;MESSVDPELMLFQETQDLELNLSESEDEASMDDDQDIASEDDENDPDYTKMTSEEGLRYWALARSESHASLKSLLKYLRANTDLRVPKDPRTLLRTRRNPAILSSLGNGKFWYNGIRHCLTSEMRKHTAVPQTLQYDLNIDGLPLHTRSKTQFWPILLKIVDQPDWPVMIVAIYCGPTKPESNELYLRQLVDEINLLSSTGLMVGENAITLKLRAIIADTPARAFIKGVQGHTGRHSCLKCCCEGESVSQRMVFLDTSAAKRTHKGFLDGDYILH
;
A
#
# COMPACT_ATOMS: atom_id res chain seq x y z
N MET A 1 31.78 -15.91 25.27
CA MET A 1 30.36 -15.76 24.89
C MET A 1 30.11 -14.27 24.80
N GLU A 2 30.43 -13.66 23.67
CA GLU A 2 30.08 -12.27 23.39
C GLU A 2 28.84 -12.29 22.52
N SER A 3 27.73 -11.77 23.04
CA SER A 3 26.53 -11.52 22.26
C SER A 3 26.79 -10.30 21.39
N SER A 4 27.04 -10.53 20.10
CA SER A 4 27.02 -9.47 19.10
C SER A 4 25.55 -9.11 18.84
N VAL A 5 25.02 -8.14 19.59
CA VAL A 5 23.76 -7.49 19.21
C VAL A 5 24.04 -6.66 17.96
N ASP A 6 23.24 -6.88 16.93
CA ASP A 6 23.35 -6.21 15.64
C ASP A 6 23.05 -4.70 15.81
N PRO A 7 23.99 -3.79 15.48
CA PRO A 7 23.77 -2.35 15.55
C PRO A 7 22.57 -1.87 14.71
N GLU A 8 22.20 -2.63 13.66
CA GLU A 8 21.06 -2.30 12.80
C GLU A 8 19.70 -2.57 13.48
N LEU A 9 19.66 -3.47 14.47
CA LEU A 9 18.46 -3.76 15.28
C LEU A 9 18.20 -2.68 16.35
N MET A 10 19.27 -2.10 16.92
CA MET A 10 19.14 -1.00 17.90
C MET A 10 18.60 0.28 17.25
N LEU A 11 19.11 0.66 16.07
CA LEU A 11 18.60 1.84 15.34
C LEU A 11 17.14 1.68 14.89
N PHE A 12 16.68 0.44 14.66
CA PHE A 12 15.31 0.16 14.27
C PHE A 12 14.32 0.31 15.44
N GLN A 13 14.77 0.06 16.68
CA GLN A 13 13.98 0.30 17.89
C GLN A 13 13.95 1.80 18.23
N GLU A 14 15.10 2.48 18.19
CA GLU A 14 15.18 3.92 18.48
C GLU A 14 14.32 4.77 17.53
N THR A 15 14.18 4.36 16.27
CA THR A 15 13.33 5.08 15.30
C THR A 15 11.83 4.80 15.47
N GLN A 16 11.44 3.65 16.03
CA GLN A 16 10.03 3.35 16.35
C GLN A 16 9.56 4.06 17.61
N ASP A 17 10.42 4.20 18.62
CA ASP A 17 10.08 4.86 19.88
C ASP A 17 9.85 6.37 19.69
N LEU A 18 10.48 6.98 18.69
CA LEU A 18 10.29 8.39 18.31
C LEU A 18 8.96 8.68 17.59
N GLU A 19 8.42 7.74 16.82
CA GLU A 19 7.13 7.94 16.11
C GLU A 19 5.91 7.83 17.04
N LEU A 20 6.04 7.16 18.19
CA LEU A 20 4.93 6.94 19.14
C LEU A 20 4.66 8.12 20.08
N ASN A 21 5.54 9.13 20.15
CA ASN A 21 5.42 10.28 21.06
C ASN A 21 4.84 11.55 20.44
N LEU A 22 4.41 11.54 19.17
CA LEU A 22 3.96 12.74 18.45
C LEU A 22 2.44 12.76 18.17
N SER A 23 1.62 12.27 19.11
CA SER A 23 0.18 12.53 19.10
C SER A 23 -0.19 13.57 20.16
N GLU A 24 -0.87 14.62 19.70
CA GLU A 24 -1.54 15.71 20.44
C GLU A 24 -0.72 16.99 20.69
N SER A 25 -0.94 18.00 19.83
CA SER A 25 -1.52 19.29 20.23
C SER A 25 -1.74 20.16 18.99
N GLU A 26 -3.01 20.42 18.65
CA GLU A 26 -3.41 21.55 17.81
C GLU A 26 -3.44 22.80 18.69
N ASP A 27 -2.81 23.90 18.30
CA ASP A 27 -3.14 25.23 18.85
C ASP A 27 -2.97 26.33 17.81
N GLU A 28 -4.03 27.13 17.68
CA GLU A 28 -4.08 28.38 16.93
C GLU A 28 -3.55 29.56 17.78
N ALA A 29 -2.96 30.52 17.06
CA ALA A 29 -3.10 31.98 17.22
C ALA A 29 -1.93 32.84 17.76
N SER A 30 -1.65 33.85 16.94
CA SER A 30 -1.32 35.26 17.24
C SER A 30 0.14 35.69 17.44
N MET A 31 0.47 36.73 16.66
CA MET A 31 1.67 37.59 16.75
C MET A 31 1.53 38.51 17.97
N ASP A 32 2.53 38.59 18.85
CA ASP A 32 3.57 39.64 18.89
C ASP A 32 4.45 39.52 20.16
N ASP A 33 5.58 40.23 20.12
CA ASP A 33 6.52 40.63 21.18
C ASP A 33 7.75 39.76 21.54
N ASP A 34 8.91 40.37 21.26
CA ASP A 34 10.28 40.06 21.68
C ASP A 34 10.39 39.93 23.21
N GLN A 35 10.75 38.74 23.70
CA GLN A 35 11.50 38.56 24.95
C GLN A 35 12.51 37.41 24.81
N ASP A 36 13.77 37.72 25.09
CA ASP A 36 14.86 36.76 25.28
C ASP A 36 14.45 35.68 26.30
N ILE A 37 14.21 34.46 25.82
CA ILE A 37 13.99 33.28 26.67
C ILE A 37 15.20 32.35 26.50
N ALA A 38 15.87 32.12 27.63
CA ALA A 38 16.95 31.18 27.79
C ALA A 38 16.56 29.82 27.21
N SER A 39 17.55 29.14 26.61
CA SER A 39 17.45 27.78 26.10
C SER A 39 16.82 26.84 27.13
N GLU A 40 15.53 26.55 26.94
CA GLU A 40 14.96 25.29 27.40
C GLU A 40 15.55 24.22 26.49
N ASP A 41 16.63 23.59 26.94
CA ASP A 41 17.11 22.35 26.35
C ASP A 41 15.95 21.34 26.50
N ASP A 42 15.20 21.16 25.42
CA ASP A 42 14.22 20.09 25.31
C ASP A 42 14.99 18.77 25.48
N GLU A 43 14.79 18.08 26.62
CA GLU A 43 15.55 16.87 27.01
C GLU A 43 15.44 15.73 25.96
N ASN A 44 14.63 15.91 24.92
CA ASN A 44 14.47 15.00 23.78
C ASN A 44 15.08 15.46 22.44
N ASP A 45 15.63 16.67 22.32
CA ASP A 45 16.27 17.09 21.06
C ASP A 45 17.63 16.38 20.93
N PRO A 46 17.91 15.65 19.84
CA PRO A 46 19.18 14.96 19.72
C PRO A 46 20.35 15.94 19.71
N ASP A 47 21.43 15.50 20.32
CA ASP A 47 22.69 16.23 20.30
C ASP A 47 23.31 16.20 18.88
N TYR A 48 22.94 17.19 18.06
CA TYR A 48 23.46 17.36 16.70
C TYR A 48 24.99 17.54 16.66
N THR A 49 25.63 17.92 17.78
CA THR A 49 27.09 18.08 17.84
C THR A 49 27.84 16.74 17.77
N LYS A 50 27.15 15.64 18.09
CA LYS A 50 27.68 14.27 17.98
C LYS A 50 27.44 13.63 16.62
N MET A 51 26.72 14.28 15.72
CA MET A 51 26.37 13.75 14.41
C MET A 51 27.25 14.35 13.30
N THR A 52 27.51 13.57 12.26
CA THR A 52 28.00 14.18 11.01
C THR A 52 26.91 15.08 10.40
N SER A 53 27.31 16.03 9.56
CA SER A 53 26.36 16.91 8.88
C SER A 53 25.33 16.13 8.03
N GLU A 54 25.70 14.96 7.50
CA GLU A 54 24.78 14.08 6.78
C GLU A 54 23.76 13.42 7.73
N GLU A 55 24.19 12.98 8.91
CA GLU A 55 23.35 12.32 9.91
C GLU A 55 22.38 13.29 10.56
N GLY A 56 22.84 14.48 10.96
CA GLY A 56 21.97 15.51 11.53
C GLY A 56 20.91 15.98 10.53
N LEU A 57 21.30 16.23 9.28
CA LEU A 57 20.34 16.58 8.22
C LEU A 57 19.37 15.46 7.91
N ARG A 58 19.81 14.20 7.95
CA ARG A 58 18.93 13.04 7.77
C ARG A 58 17.92 12.95 8.91
N TYR A 59 18.39 13.04 10.16
CA TYR A 59 17.54 12.97 11.34
C TYR A 59 16.46 14.05 11.26
N TRP A 60 16.87 15.31 11.09
CA TRP A 60 15.96 16.45 10.98
C TRP A 60 14.92 16.23 9.88
N ALA A 61 15.37 15.80 8.70
CA ALA A 61 14.49 15.57 7.55
C ALA A 61 13.42 14.50 7.82
N LEU A 62 13.79 13.43 8.54
CA LEU A 62 12.88 12.34 8.89
C LEU A 62 11.93 12.75 10.02
N ALA A 63 12.46 13.31 11.11
CA ALA A 63 11.68 13.74 12.27
C ALA A 63 10.61 14.79 11.91
N ARG A 64 10.89 15.64 10.92
CA ARG A 64 9.99 16.69 10.44
C ARG A 64 9.17 16.30 9.21
N SER A 65 9.30 15.06 8.71
CA SER A 65 8.63 14.59 7.48
C SER A 65 8.85 15.53 6.27
N GLU A 66 10.08 16.02 6.10
CA GLU A 66 10.40 17.03 5.10
C GLU A 66 10.25 16.52 3.65
N SER A 67 9.74 17.40 2.79
CA SER A 67 9.52 17.02 1.39
C SER A 67 10.83 16.83 0.62
N HIS A 68 10.84 15.87 -0.31
CA HIS A 68 11.98 15.70 -1.22
C HIS A 68 12.30 16.96 -2.04
N ALA A 69 11.32 17.82 -2.32
CA ALA A 69 11.56 19.07 -3.04
C ALA A 69 12.33 20.08 -2.17
N SER A 70 11.91 20.26 -0.92
CA SER A 70 12.56 21.10 0.08
C SER A 70 13.99 20.63 0.35
N LEU A 71 14.16 19.34 0.63
CA LEU A 71 15.47 18.72 0.83
C LEU A 71 16.39 18.91 -0.37
N LYS A 72 15.86 18.78 -1.60
CA LYS A 72 16.67 18.97 -2.81
C LYS A 72 17.14 20.40 -2.98
N SER A 73 16.30 21.38 -2.66
CA SER A 73 16.66 22.80 -2.69
C SER A 73 17.69 23.14 -1.62
N LEU A 74 17.50 22.65 -0.39
CA LEU A 74 18.43 22.83 0.72
C LEU A 74 19.80 22.21 0.42
N LEU A 75 19.83 20.95 -0.01
CA LEU A 75 21.08 20.26 -0.36
C LEU A 75 21.85 20.97 -1.47
N LYS A 76 21.16 21.56 -2.46
CA LYS A 76 21.80 22.38 -3.49
C LYS A 76 22.40 23.65 -2.89
N TYR A 77 21.67 24.34 -2.03
CA TYR A 77 22.14 25.56 -1.37
C TYR A 77 23.36 25.29 -0.50
N LEU A 78 23.30 24.28 0.37
CA LEU A 78 24.40 23.91 1.26
C LEU A 78 25.66 23.56 0.46
N ARG A 79 25.54 22.78 -0.61
CA ARG A 79 26.69 22.43 -1.47
C ARG A 79 27.29 23.62 -2.22
N ALA A 80 26.50 24.66 -2.48
CA ALA A 80 26.94 25.83 -3.24
C ALA A 80 27.58 26.90 -2.35
N ASN A 81 27.18 26.97 -1.08
CA ASN A 81 27.53 28.08 -0.19
C ASN A 81 28.26 27.66 1.09
N THR A 82 28.53 26.36 1.28
CA THR A 82 29.23 25.84 2.46
C THR A 82 30.23 24.75 2.06
N ASP A 83 31.16 24.44 2.96
CA ASP A 83 32.11 23.33 2.80
C ASP A 83 31.53 21.96 3.20
N LEU A 84 30.22 21.89 3.47
CA LEU A 84 29.55 20.66 3.90
C LEU A 84 29.50 19.62 2.77
N ARG A 85 30.03 18.43 3.06
CA ARG A 85 29.98 17.28 2.16
C ARG A 85 28.65 16.54 2.31
N VAL A 86 27.63 17.04 1.63
CA VAL A 86 26.29 16.42 1.62
C VAL A 86 25.89 15.89 0.23
N PRO A 87 25.05 14.84 0.15
CA PRO A 87 24.58 14.30 -1.11
C PRO A 87 23.81 15.32 -1.96
N LYS A 88 23.78 15.13 -3.28
CA LYS A 88 23.00 15.99 -4.20
C LYS A 88 21.52 15.61 -4.25
N ASP A 89 21.23 14.32 -4.07
CA ASP A 89 19.88 13.78 -4.17
C ASP A 89 19.37 13.47 -2.75
N PRO A 90 18.18 13.97 -2.37
CA PRO A 90 17.54 13.63 -1.10
C PRO A 90 17.45 12.12 -0.85
N ARG A 91 17.24 11.31 -1.88
CA ARG A 91 17.18 9.84 -1.75
C ARG A 91 18.49 9.25 -1.26
N THR A 92 19.62 9.86 -1.63
CA THR A 92 20.94 9.46 -1.15
C THR A 92 21.14 9.89 0.29
N LEU A 93 20.74 11.13 0.64
CA LEU A 93 20.76 11.60 2.03
C LEU A 93 19.93 10.68 2.93
N LEU A 94 18.72 10.33 2.53
CA LEU A 94 17.79 9.49 3.29
C LEU A 94 18.11 7.98 3.23
N ARG A 95 19.21 7.58 2.56
CA ARG A 95 19.61 6.16 2.38
C ARG A 95 18.45 5.25 1.98
N THR A 96 17.55 5.73 1.12
CA THR A 96 16.38 4.96 0.70
C THR A 96 16.85 3.63 0.10
N ARG A 97 16.54 2.50 0.76
CA ARG A 97 16.99 1.17 0.35
C ARG A 97 16.58 0.93 -1.10
N ARG A 98 17.56 0.64 -1.96
CA ARG A 98 17.37 0.35 -3.39
C ARG A 98 17.35 -1.14 -3.66
N ASN A 99 16.69 -1.94 -2.83
CA ASN A 99 16.49 -3.35 -3.18
C ASN A 99 15.56 -3.37 -4.40
N PRO A 100 16.06 -3.79 -5.58
CA PRO A 100 15.22 -3.77 -6.77
C PRO A 100 14.09 -4.76 -6.54
N ALA A 101 12.86 -4.26 -6.57
CA ALA A 101 11.69 -5.11 -6.59
C ALA A 101 11.80 -6.07 -7.78
N ILE A 102 11.53 -7.36 -7.55
CA ILE A 102 11.49 -8.35 -8.63
C ILE A 102 10.21 -8.08 -9.44
N LEU A 103 10.39 -7.56 -10.64
CA LEU A 103 9.29 -7.27 -11.56
C LEU A 103 9.15 -8.39 -12.58
N SER A 104 7.94 -8.93 -12.68
CA SER A 104 7.55 -9.83 -13.76
C SER A 104 6.91 -9.03 -14.90
N SER A 105 6.98 -9.56 -16.12
CA SER A 105 6.25 -8.98 -17.26
C SER A 105 4.87 -9.65 -17.32
N LEU A 106 3.83 -8.84 -17.52
CA LEU A 106 2.45 -9.32 -17.66
C LEU A 106 1.80 -8.58 -18.82
N GLY A 107 1.73 -9.24 -19.98
CA GLY A 107 1.29 -8.61 -21.24
C GLY A 107 2.15 -7.39 -21.57
N ASN A 108 1.49 -6.26 -21.85
CA ASN A 108 2.12 -4.96 -22.10
C ASN A 108 2.56 -4.18 -20.85
N GLY A 109 2.47 -4.79 -19.65
CA GLY A 109 2.77 -4.15 -18.37
C GLY A 109 3.83 -4.88 -17.52
N LYS A 110 4.08 -4.31 -16.34
CA LYS A 110 4.94 -4.85 -15.30
C LYS A 110 4.12 -5.20 -14.08
N PHE A 111 4.44 -6.31 -13.45
CA PHE A 111 3.74 -6.81 -12.29
C PHE A 111 4.70 -7.10 -11.15
N TRP A 112 4.44 -6.48 -10.02
CA TRP A 112 5.12 -6.70 -8.76
C TRP A 112 4.18 -7.41 -7.80
N TYR A 113 4.67 -8.47 -7.18
CA TYR A 113 3.93 -9.24 -6.18
C TYR A 113 4.74 -9.27 -4.88
N ASN A 114 4.15 -8.73 -3.82
CA ASN A 114 4.72 -8.72 -2.47
C ASN A 114 4.19 -9.90 -1.64
N GLY A 115 2.89 -10.17 -1.78
CA GLY A 115 2.19 -11.27 -1.12
C GLY A 115 1.62 -10.92 0.25
N ILE A 116 0.51 -11.56 0.57
CA ILE A 116 -0.24 -11.40 1.84
C ILE A 116 0.66 -11.78 3.02
N ARG A 117 1.39 -12.90 2.92
CA ARG A 117 2.31 -13.38 3.97
C ARG A 117 3.34 -12.31 4.31
N HIS A 118 3.97 -11.71 3.30
CA HIS A 118 5.00 -10.70 3.52
C HIS A 118 4.41 -9.44 4.16
N CYS A 119 3.31 -8.93 3.61
CA CYS A 119 2.59 -7.77 4.15
C CYS A 119 2.27 -7.95 5.65
N LEU A 120 1.59 -9.05 5.98
CA LEU A 120 1.16 -9.31 7.35
C LEU A 120 2.34 -9.59 8.27
N THR A 121 3.34 -10.36 7.84
CA THR A 121 4.52 -10.65 8.69
C THR A 121 5.28 -9.37 9.02
N SER A 122 5.41 -8.45 8.07
CA SER A 122 6.04 -7.15 8.28
C SER A 122 5.23 -6.29 9.25
N GLU A 123 3.91 -6.24 9.07
CA GLU A 123 3.04 -5.43 9.91
C GLU A 123 2.94 -5.96 11.34
N MET A 124 2.74 -7.26 11.52
CA MET A 124 2.62 -7.91 12.83
C MET A 124 3.84 -7.70 13.73
N ARG A 125 5.04 -7.48 13.17
CA ARG A 125 6.25 -7.20 13.95
C ARG A 125 6.21 -5.86 14.69
N LYS A 126 5.32 -4.95 14.28
CA LYS A 126 5.14 -3.64 14.88
C LYS A 126 4.17 -3.66 16.06
N HIS A 127 3.47 -4.78 16.28
CA HIS A 127 2.41 -4.90 17.27
C HIS A 127 2.81 -5.92 18.33
N THR A 128 2.63 -5.56 19.61
CA THR A 128 2.98 -6.44 20.75
C THR A 128 1.98 -7.57 20.94
N ALA A 129 0.72 -7.35 20.57
CA ALA A 129 -0.35 -8.33 20.65
C ALA A 129 -0.99 -8.55 19.27
N VAL A 130 -0.87 -9.77 18.76
CA VAL A 130 -1.48 -10.16 17.47
C VAL A 130 -2.60 -11.16 17.73
N PRO A 131 -3.84 -10.89 17.27
CA PRO A 131 -4.95 -11.83 17.37
C PRO A 131 -4.66 -13.17 16.67
N GLN A 132 -5.17 -14.27 17.25
CA GLN A 132 -5.04 -15.60 16.66
C GLN A 132 -5.86 -15.77 15.36
N THR A 133 -6.87 -14.92 15.16
CA THR A 133 -7.66 -14.87 13.92
C THR A 133 -7.69 -13.45 13.40
N LEU A 134 -7.37 -13.27 12.12
CA LEU A 134 -7.48 -11.99 11.41
C LEU A 134 -8.45 -12.12 10.24
N GLN A 135 -9.46 -11.26 10.20
CA GLN A 135 -10.28 -11.06 9.01
C GLN A 135 -9.69 -9.96 8.15
N TYR A 136 -9.64 -10.19 6.84
CA TYR A 136 -9.10 -9.22 5.90
C TYR A 136 -10.00 -9.03 4.70
N ASP A 137 -9.98 -7.80 4.19
CA ASP A 137 -10.53 -7.45 2.89
C ASP A 137 -9.41 -7.28 1.88
N LEU A 138 -9.74 -7.59 0.63
CA LEU A 138 -8.93 -7.24 -0.52
C LEU A 138 -9.64 -6.15 -1.31
N ASN A 139 -8.92 -5.10 -1.68
CA ASN A 139 -9.40 -4.09 -2.62
C ASN A 139 -8.61 -4.18 -3.93
N ILE A 140 -9.32 -4.18 -5.06
CA ILE A 140 -8.73 -4.21 -6.39
C ILE A 140 -9.41 -3.13 -7.24
N ASP A 141 -8.60 -2.25 -7.81
CA ASP A 141 -9.08 -1.09 -8.58
C ASP A 141 -8.14 -0.78 -9.76
N GLY A 142 -8.59 0.03 -10.72
CA GLY A 142 -7.81 0.58 -11.81
C GLY A 142 -7.66 2.09 -11.67
N LEU A 143 -6.44 2.55 -11.42
CA LEU A 143 -6.15 3.96 -11.11
C LEU A 143 -5.28 4.59 -12.21
N PRO A 144 -5.69 5.70 -12.84
CA PRO A 144 -4.83 6.43 -13.77
C PRO A 144 -3.67 7.08 -13.00
N LEU A 145 -2.43 6.89 -13.47
CA LEU A 145 -1.26 7.51 -12.84
C LEU A 145 -1.08 8.97 -13.22
N HIS A 146 -1.42 9.30 -14.45
CA HIS A 146 -1.23 10.63 -15.00
C HIS A 146 -2.44 11.00 -15.86
N THR A 147 -2.84 12.27 -15.80
CA THR A 147 -3.97 12.78 -16.58
C THR A 147 -3.75 12.68 -18.09
N ARG A 148 -2.48 12.65 -18.54
CA ARG A 148 -2.10 12.65 -19.97
C ARG A 148 -1.46 11.34 -20.45
N SER A 149 -1.08 10.44 -19.55
CA SER A 149 -0.54 9.13 -19.94
C SER A 149 -1.66 8.10 -19.91
N LYS A 150 -1.55 7.08 -20.76
CA LYS A 150 -2.40 5.89 -20.67
C LYS A 150 -1.99 4.96 -19.52
N THR A 151 -0.87 5.25 -18.84
CA THR A 151 -0.38 4.42 -17.74
C THR A 151 -1.38 4.35 -16.58
N GLN A 152 -1.71 3.13 -16.19
CA GLN A 152 -2.62 2.80 -15.10
C GLN A 152 -1.92 1.88 -14.12
N PHE A 153 -2.25 2.06 -12.84
CA PHE A 153 -1.97 1.10 -11.79
C PHE A 153 -3.20 0.25 -11.51
N TRP A 154 -2.95 -1.03 -11.29
CA TRP A 154 -3.95 -1.97 -10.80
C TRP A 154 -3.42 -2.62 -9.52
N PRO A 155 -3.58 -1.94 -8.36
CA PRO A 155 -3.13 -2.48 -7.09
C PRO A 155 -4.08 -3.56 -6.57
N ILE A 156 -3.50 -4.49 -5.81
CA ILE A 156 -4.21 -5.39 -4.90
C ILE A 156 -3.84 -4.94 -3.51
N LEU A 157 -4.80 -4.39 -2.78
CA LEU A 157 -4.63 -3.85 -1.44
C LEU A 157 -5.26 -4.79 -0.42
N LEU A 158 -4.70 -4.83 0.78
CA LEU A 158 -5.19 -5.64 1.90
C LEU A 158 -5.41 -4.76 3.13
N LYS A 159 -6.53 -4.95 3.81
CA LYS A 159 -6.83 -4.30 5.09
C LYS A 159 -7.33 -5.33 6.08
N ILE A 160 -6.74 -5.38 7.27
CA ILE A 160 -7.28 -6.14 8.40
C ILE A 160 -8.48 -5.37 8.96
N VAL A 161 -9.62 -6.06 9.03
CA VAL A 161 -10.92 -5.48 9.37
C VAL A 161 -11.02 -5.27 10.88
N ASP A 162 -10.57 -6.26 11.64
CA ASP A 162 -10.67 -6.27 13.11
C ASP A 162 -9.54 -5.47 13.78
N GLN A 163 -8.66 -4.83 12.99
CA GLN A 163 -7.53 -4.01 13.45
C GLN A 163 -7.56 -2.66 12.68
N PRO A 164 -8.33 -1.67 13.18
CA PRO A 164 -8.52 -0.39 12.47
C PRO A 164 -7.22 0.40 12.34
N ASP A 165 -6.32 0.29 13.31
CA ASP A 165 -5.05 1.05 13.34
C ASP A 165 -3.98 0.48 12.39
N TRP A 166 -4.15 -0.76 11.93
CA TRP A 166 -3.20 -1.35 10.98
C TRP A 166 -3.36 -0.69 9.60
N PRO A 167 -2.29 -0.31 8.91
CA PRO A 167 -2.40 0.38 7.63
C PRO A 167 -2.99 -0.52 6.55
N VAL A 168 -3.46 0.10 5.47
CA VAL A 168 -3.71 -0.61 4.21
C VAL A 168 -2.36 -1.05 3.64
N MET A 169 -2.23 -2.34 3.35
CA MET A 169 -1.01 -2.94 2.81
C MET A 169 -1.14 -3.19 1.31
N ILE A 170 -0.05 -3.03 0.58
CA ILE A 170 -0.02 -3.31 -0.86
C ILE A 170 0.50 -4.73 -1.08
N VAL A 171 -0.39 -5.62 -1.53
CA VAL A 171 -0.08 -7.03 -1.83
C VAL A 171 0.55 -7.18 -3.21
N ALA A 172 0.04 -6.44 -4.19
CA ALA A 172 0.56 -6.47 -5.55
C ALA A 172 0.28 -5.15 -6.28
N ILE A 173 1.09 -4.85 -7.29
CA ILE A 173 0.87 -3.74 -8.22
C ILE A 173 1.13 -4.22 -9.63
N TYR A 174 0.14 -4.08 -10.49
CA TYR A 174 0.35 -4.05 -11.94
C TYR A 174 0.46 -2.61 -12.42
N CYS A 175 1.39 -2.36 -13.36
CA CYS A 175 1.57 -1.09 -14.04
C CYS A 175 1.66 -1.31 -15.55
N GLY A 176 0.75 -0.69 -16.31
CA GLY A 176 0.75 -0.80 -17.76
C GLY A 176 -0.08 0.27 -18.44
N PRO A 177 -0.06 0.35 -19.78
CA PRO A 177 -0.84 1.32 -20.55
C PRO A 177 -2.35 1.00 -20.60
N THR A 178 -2.74 -0.18 -20.13
CA THR A 178 -4.13 -0.66 -20.01
C THR A 178 -4.24 -1.50 -18.75
N LYS A 179 -5.46 -1.87 -18.36
CA LYS A 179 -5.68 -2.95 -17.37
C LYS A 179 -4.92 -4.24 -17.74
N PRO A 180 -4.62 -5.13 -16.78
CA PRO A 180 -3.94 -6.38 -17.06
C PRO A 180 -4.71 -7.18 -18.13
N GLU A 181 -4.00 -7.73 -19.10
CA GLU A 181 -4.61 -8.43 -20.24
C GLU A 181 -5.28 -9.74 -19.83
N SER A 182 -4.72 -10.41 -18.82
CA SER A 182 -5.21 -11.67 -18.29
C SER A 182 -5.51 -11.52 -16.80
N ASN A 183 -6.77 -11.75 -16.42
CA ASN A 183 -7.16 -11.82 -15.01
C ASN A 183 -6.51 -13.03 -14.32
N GLU A 184 -6.37 -14.14 -15.03
CA GLU A 184 -5.73 -15.37 -14.56
C GLU A 184 -4.28 -15.12 -14.17
N LEU A 185 -3.45 -14.57 -15.07
CA LEU A 185 -2.05 -14.27 -14.75
C LEU A 185 -1.92 -13.20 -13.64
N TYR A 186 -2.85 -12.26 -13.58
CA TYR A 186 -2.88 -11.20 -12.57
C TYR A 186 -3.23 -11.73 -11.18
N LEU A 187 -4.13 -12.70 -11.09
CA LEU A 187 -4.67 -13.23 -9.82
C LEU A 187 -4.03 -14.53 -9.37
N ARG A 188 -3.33 -15.28 -10.24
CA ARG A 188 -2.82 -16.63 -9.92
C ARG A 188 -2.02 -16.68 -8.62
N GLN A 189 -1.00 -15.83 -8.48
CA GLN A 189 -0.18 -15.80 -7.27
C GLN A 189 -0.99 -15.47 -6.00
N LEU A 190 -1.96 -14.55 -6.11
CA LEU A 190 -2.85 -14.19 -5.02
C LEU A 190 -3.76 -15.36 -4.62
N VAL A 191 -4.40 -16.02 -5.60
CA VAL A 191 -5.32 -17.13 -5.35
C VAL A 191 -4.58 -18.32 -4.73
N ASP A 192 -3.41 -18.66 -5.26
CA ASP A 192 -2.58 -19.75 -4.72
C ASP A 192 -2.15 -19.45 -3.28
N GLU A 193 -1.76 -18.20 -2.99
CA GLU A 193 -1.40 -17.78 -1.63
C GLU A 193 -2.61 -17.78 -0.68
N ILE A 194 -3.78 -17.29 -1.10
CA ILE A 194 -5.01 -17.32 -0.30
C ILE A 194 -5.38 -18.76 0.05
N ASN A 195 -5.33 -19.68 -0.93
CA ASN A 195 -5.65 -21.09 -0.70
C ASN A 195 -4.67 -21.75 0.28
N LEU A 196 -3.37 -21.45 0.13
CA LEU A 196 -2.34 -21.95 1.04
C LEU A 196 -2.54 -21.39 2.46
N LEU A 197 -2.76 -20.09 2.60
CA LEU A 197 -2.95 -19.44 3.91
C LEU A 197 -4.27 -19.83 4.57
N SER A 198 -5.31 -20.10 3.79
CA SER A 198 -6.61 -20.57 4.32
C SER A 198 -6.52 -21.99 4.89
N SER A 199 -5.62 -22.82 4.35
CA SER A 199 -5.43 -24.20 4.81
C SER A 199 -4.38 -24.33 5.92
N THR A 200 -3.31 -23.55 5.86
CA THR A 200 -2.17 -23.66 6.80
C THR A 200 -2.14 -22.59 7.88
N GLY A 201 -2.86 -21.49 7.69
CA GLY A 201 -2.66 -20.26 8.46
C GLY A 201 -1.34 -19.55 8.13
N LEU A 202 -1.11 -18.43 8.81
CA LEU A 202 0.14 -17.69 8.75
C LEU A 202 1.00 -18.03 9.97
N MET A 203 2.10 -18.75 9.74
CA MET A 203 3.05 -19.10 10.80
C MET A 203 3.85 -17.87 11.25
N VAL A 204 3.79 -17.56 12.55
CA VAL A 204 4.60 -16.56 13.24
C VAL A 204 5.27 -17.25 14.43
N GLY A 205 6.57 -17.53 14.29
CA GLY A 205 7.27 -18.43 15.21
C GLY A 205 6.65 -19.83 15.17
N GLU A 206 6.22 -20.32 16.32
CA GLU A 206 5.55 -21.62 16.47
C GLU A 206 4.02 -21.53 16.36
N ASN A 207 3.46 -20.31 16.30
CA ASN A 207 2.02 -20.09 16.32
C ASN A 207 1.45 -19.91 14.89
N ALA A 208 0.33 -20.58 14.62
CA ALA A 208 -0.41 -20.42 13.37
C ALA A 208 -1.56 -19.40 13.56
N ILE A 209 -1.50 -18.28 12.84
CA ILE A 209 -2.58 -17.30 12.80
C ILE A 209 -3.57 -17.68 11.72
N THR A 210 -4.85 -17.76 12.08
CA THR A 210 -5.93 -18.05 11.14
C THR A 210 -6.27 -16.80 10.34
N LEU A 211 -6.18 -16.88 9.02
CA LEU A 211 -6.56 -15.79 8.12
C LEU A 211 -7.90 -16.10 7.45
N LYS A 212 -8.84 -15.15 7.50
CA LYS A 212 -10.17 -15.29 6.88
C LYS A 212 -10.40 -14.16 5.88
N LEU A 213 -10.51 -14.52 4.60
CA LEU A 213 -10.94 -13.57 3.58
C LEU A 213 -12.42 -13.24 3.83
N ARG A 214 -12.70 -11.96 4.11
CA ARG A 214 -14.05 -11.48 4.36
C ARG A 214 -14.73 -10.96 3.10
N ALA A 215 -14.05 -10.08 2.36
CA ALA A 215 -14.58 -9.52 1.13
C ALA A 215 -13.49 -9.21 0.10
N ILE A 216 -13.88 -9.27 -1.18
CA ILE A 216 -13.16 -8.65 -2.29
C ILE A 216 -13.97 -7.43 -2.73
N ILE A 217 -13.40 -6.25 -2.53
CA ILE A 217 -13.98 -4.95 -2.78
C ILE A 217 -13.43 -4.43 -4.11
N ALA A 218 -14.33 -4.16 -5.05
CA ALA A 218 -13.98 -3.64 -6.36
C ALA A 218 -15.16 -2.83 -6.90
N ASP A 219 -14.85 -1.79 -7.68
CA ASP A 219 -15.83 -1.08 -8.49
C ASP A 219 -16.41 -2.00 -9.59
N THR A 220 -17.43 -1.53 -10.32
CA THR A 220 -18.10 -2.40 -11.30
C THR A 220 -17.15 -2.86 -12.44
N PRO A 221 -16.34 -1.99 -13.08
CA PRO A 221 -15.32 -2.38 -14.04
C PRO A 221 -14.31 -3.42 -13.52
N ALA A 222 -13.68 -3.19 -12.37
CA ALA A 222 -12.68 -4.10 -11.81
C ALA A 222 -13.32 -5.42 -11.38
N ARG A 223 -14.53 -5.39 -10.81
CA ARG A 223 -15.28 -6.60 -10.45
C ARG A 223 -15.58 -7.47 -11.66
N ALA A 224 -15.99 -6.89 -12.78
CA ALA A 224 -16.21 -7.63 -14.02
C ALA A 224 -14.92 -8.29 -14.53
N PHE A 225 -13.81 -7.54 -14.48
CA PHE A 225 -12.48 -8.04 -14.87
C PHE A 225 -12.03 -9.23 -14.00
N ILE A 226 -12.07 -9.09 -12.67
CA ILE A 226 -11.67 -10.14 -11.72
C ILE A 226 -12.51 -11.39 -11.91
N LYS A 227 -13.82 -11.23 -12.15
CA LYS A 227 -14.73 -12.35 -12.41
C LYS A 227 -14.60 -12.94 -13.81
N GLY A 228 -13.92 -12.28 -14.75
CA GLY A 228 -13.82 -12.74 -16.14
C GLY A 228 -15.18 -12.76 -16.87
N VAL A 229 -16.03 -11.75 -16.61
CA VAL A 229 -17.37 -11.61 -17.21
C VAL A 229 -17.49 -10.28 -17.93
N GLN A 230 -18.61 -10.06 -18.63
CA GLN A 230 -18.84 -8.81 -19.36
C GLN A 230 -18.67 -7.55 -18.51
N GLY A 231 -18.06 -6.53 -19.12
CA GLY A 231 -17.97 -5.20 -18.55
C GLY A 231 -19.34 -4.55 -18.37
N HIS A 232 -19.41 -3.59 -17.45
CA HIS A 232 -20.63 -2.89 -17.02
C HIS A 232 -21.49 -2.28 -18.13
N THR A 233 -20.92 -2.00 -19.31
CA THR A 233 -21.63 -1.45 -20.49
C THR A 233 -22.18 -2.51 -21.44
N GLY A 234 -21.99 -3.79 -21.14
CA GLY A 234 -22.44 -4.89 -21.99
C GLY A 234 -23.94 -5.20 -21.84
N ARG A 235 -24.49 -5.90 -22.84
CA ARG A 235 -25.88 -6.36 -22.85
C ARG A 235 -26.18 -7.30 -21.69
N HIS A 236 -25.22 -8.10 -21.24
CA HIS A 236 -25.37 -9.04 -20.15
C HIS A 236 -24.46 -8.66 -18.98
N SER A 237 -24.30 -7.36 -18.73
CA SER A 237 -23.37 -6.86 -17.70
C SER A 237 -23.88 -6.99 -16.26
N CYS A 238 -25.16 -7.31 -16.06
CA CYS A 238 -25.71 -7.50 -14.72
C CYS A 238 -25.00 -8.67 -14.03
N LEU A 239 -24.26 -8.39 -12.95
CA LEU A 239 -23.49 -9.41 -12.23
C LEU A 239 -24.33 -10.28 -11.27
N LYS A 240 -25.63 -9.95 -11.11
CA LYS A 240 -26.54 -10.58 -10.14
C LYS A 240 -27.58 -11.50 -10.79
N CYS A 241 -28.09 -11.13 -11.96
CA CYS A 241 -29.12 -11.88 -12.67
C CYS A 241 -28.79 -12.01 -14.16
N CYS A 242 -29.61 -12.76 -14.87
CA CYS A 242 -29.51 -12.99 -16.30
C CYS A 242 -30.32 -11.97 -17.13
N CYS A 243 -30.71 -10.83 -16.52
CA CYS A 243 -31.38 -9.76 -17.25
C CYS A 243 -30.51 -9.28 -18.40
N GLU A 244 -31.11 -9.18 -19.57
CA GLU A 244 -30.50 -8.54 -20.72
C GLU A 244 -30.78 -7.04 -20.68
N GLY A 245 -29.75 -6.26 -20.96
CA GLY A 245 -29.82 -4.82 -21.06
C GLY A 245 -30.21 -4.40 -22.46
N GLU A 246 -31.00 -3.34 -22.54
CA GLU A 246 -31.40 -2.71 -23.79
C GLU A 246 -30.71 -1.35 -23.92
N SER A 247 -30.37 -0.97 -25.15
CA SER A 247 -29.81 0.37 -25.41
C SER A 247 -30.95 1.34 -25.65
N VAL A 248 -31.20 2.23 -24.69
CA VAL A 248 -32.18 3.31 -24.77
C VAL A 248 -31.45 4.63 -24.71
N SER A 249 -31.55 5.44 -25.76
CA SER A 249 -30.87 6.74 -25.87
C SER A 249 -29.36 6.66 -25.56
N GLN A 250 -28.68 5.68 -26.15
CA GLN A 250 -27.24 5.41 -25.94
C GLN A 250 -26.85 5.04 -24.50
N ARG A 251 -27.80 4.60 -23.68
CA ARG A 251 -27.56 4.09 -22.32
C ARG A 251 -28.06 2.66 -22.21
N MET A 252 -27.28 1.81 -21.54
CA MET A 252 -27.71 0.47 -21.20
C MET A 252 -28.67 0.52 -20.01
N VAL A 253 -29.89 0.02 -20.20
CA VAL A 253 -30.92 -0.08 -19.15
C VAL A 253 -31.34 -1.53 -18.96
N PHE A 254 -31.59 -1.91 -17.71
CA PHE A 254 -32.03 -3.26 -17.33
C PHE A 254 -33.45 -3.15 -16.78
N LEU A 255 -34.43 -3.52 -17.60
CA LEU A 255 -35.85 -3.31 -17.29
C LEU A 255 -36.51 -4.54 -16.66
N ASP A 256 -35.97 -5.74 -16.91
CA ASP A 256 -36.50 -6.97 -16.33
C ASP A 256 -36.12 -7.11 -14.85
N THR A 257 -37.12 -6.95 -13.99
CA THR A 257 -37.00 -7.10 -12.53
C THR A 257 -37.26 -8.52 -12.03
N SER A 258 -37.66 -9.42 -12.93
CA SER A 258 -38.01 -10.83 -12.67
C SER A 258 -36.98 -11.84 -13.21
N ALA A 259 -35.90 -11.36 -13.81
CA ALA A 259 -34.85 -12.19 -14.39
C ALA A 259 -34.26 -13.20 -13.40
N ALA A 260 -33.96 -14.40 -13.90
CA ALA A 260 -33.34 -15.46 -13.11
C ALA A 260 -32.00 -15.00 -12.51
N LYS A 261 -31.75 -15.36 -11.24
CA LYS A 261 -30.48 -15.06 -10.57
C LYS A 261 -29.35 -15.89 -11.18
N ARG A 262 -28.16 -15.30 -11.30
CA ARG A 262 -26.96 -16.07 -11.66
C ARG A 262 -26.63 -17.06 -10.54
N THR A 263 -26.09 -18.20 -10.93
CA THR A 263 -25.74 -19.27 -9.98
C THR A 263 -24.23 -19.48 -9.94
N HIS A 264 -23.72 -20.02 -8.82
CA HIS A 264 -22.31 -20.39 -8.72
C HIS A 264 -21.94 -21.46 -9.74
N LYS A 265 -22.80 -22.47 -9.92
CA LYS A 265 -22.61 -23.53 -10.92
C LYS A 265 -22.46 -22.95 -12.33
N GLY A 266 -23.40 -22.10 -12.77
CA GLY A 266 -23.31 -21.51 -14.11
C GLY A 266 -22.07 -20.63 -14.30
N PHE A 267 -21.56 -20.01 -13.23
CA PHE A 267 -20.28 -19.30 -13.29
C PHE A 267 -19.10 -20.24 -13.54
N LEU A 268 -19.05 -21.38 -12.85
CA LEU A 268 -17.99 -22.39 -13.03
C LEU A 268 -18.06 -23.08 -14.39
N ASP A 269 -19.28 -23.33 -14.89
CA ASP A 269 -19.53 -23.97 -16.19
C ASP A 269 -19.25 -23.01 -17.36
N GLY A 270 -19.02 -21.73 -17.07
CA GLY A 270 -18.64 -20.72 -18.07
C GLY A 270 -19.81 -20.06 -18.79
N ASP A 271 -21.03 -20.26 -18.30
CA ASP A 271 -22.29 -19.73 -18.88
C ASP A 271 -22.29 -18.20 -19.00
N TYR A 272 -21.38 -17.49 -18.33
CA TYR A 272 -21.36 -16.04 -18.22
C TYR A 272 -20.12 -15.35 -18.81
N ILE A 273 -19.19 -16.11 -19.40
CA ILE A 273 -17.86 -15.62 -19.81
C ILE A 273 -17.91 -14.80 -21.10
N LEU A 274 -18.86 -15.11 -21.99
CA LEU A 274 -18.97 -14.56 -23.35
C LEU A 274 -20.24 -13.76 -23.61
N HIS A 275 -21.09 -13.63 -22.61
CA HIS A 275 -22.26 -12.77 -22.68
C HIS A 275 -21.87 -11.32 -22.59
#